data_AF-A0A4R2H4J4-F1
#
_entry.id   AF-A0A4R2H4J4-F1
#
_cell.length_a   1.000
_cell.length_b   1.000
_cell.length_c   1.000
_cell.angle_alpha   90.00
_cell.angle_beta   90.00
_cell.angle_gamma   90.00
#
_symmetry.space_group_name_H-M   'P 1'
#
loop_
_entity.id
_entity.type
_entity.pdbx_description
1 polymer ?
#
loop_
_entity_poly.entity_id
_entity_poly.type
_entity_poly.pdbx_seq_one_letter_code
_entity_poly.pdbx_strand_id
1 'polypeptide(L)'
;MTTKEILKLYKIEMIIEQVNGYKIKNFIGGGDMEPFFSLAYATADTVDEDVIPAIQHFLNGNIPPIDPDLGGIGALATIYSDAVRFHNPYNGEIEQTIPLEHFKIIALAWRDFLLH
;
A
#
# COMPACT_ATOMS: atom_id res chain seq x y z
N MET A 1 -0.90 12.38 -12.96
CA MET A 1 0.46 12.34 -12.40
C MET A 1 1.13 11.04 -12.83
N THR A 2 2.43 11.06 -13.04
CA THR A 2 3.25 9.86 -13.30
C THR A 2 3.53 9.10 -12.00
N THR A 3 3.93 7.83 -12.09
CA THR A 3 4.38 7.03 -10.93
C THR A 3 5.45 7.76 -10.12
N LYS A 4 6.47 8.32 -10.77
CA LYS A 4 7.55 9.05 -10.10
C LYS A 4 7.06 10.27 -9.33
N GLU A 5 6.10 11.00 -9.89
CA GLU A 5 5.51 12.17 -9.22
C GLU A 5 4.67 11.76 -8.01
N ILE A 6 3.95 10.65 -8.09
CA ILE A 6 3.16 10.10 -6.98
C ILE A 6 4.08 9.61 -5.87
N LEU A 7 5.10 8.81 -6.18
CA LEU A 7 6.06 8.36 -5.17
C LEU A 7 6.74 9.56 -4.48
N LYS A 8 7.12 10.60 -5.25
CA LYS A 8 7.68 11.83 -4.70
C LYS A 8 6.68 12.59 -3.81
N LEU A 9 5.40 12.67 -4.20
CA LEU A 9 4.36 13.33 -3.43
C LEU A 9 4.23 12.71 -2.02
N TYR A 10 4.27 11.39 -1.94
CA TYR A 10 4.17 10.64 -0.68
C TYR A 10 5.52 10.40 -0.01
N LYS A 11 6.62 10.95 -0.55
CA LYS A 11 7.99 10.76 -0.05
C LYS A 11 8.36 9.27 0.08
N ILE A 12 7.97 8.47 -0.91
CA ILE A 12 8.23 7.03 -0.97
C ILE A 12 9.55 6.79 -1.71
N GLU A 13 10.39 5.97 -1.11
CA GLU A 13 11.61 5.43 -1.70
C GLU A 13 11.58 3.90 -1.62
N MET A 14 11.94 3.23 -2.72
CA MET A 14 12.08 1.77 -2.77
C MET A 14 13.54 1.45 -2.99
N ILE A 15 14.15 0.74 -2.04
CA ILE A 15 15.60 0.50 -2.03
C ILE A 15 15.93 -0.98 -1.86
N ILE A 16 17.13 -1.34 -2.30
CA ILE A 16 17.71 -2.67 -2.03
C ILE A 16 18.82 -2.47 -1.01
N GLU A 17 18.63 -3.04 0.17
CA GLU A 17 19.64 -3.09 1.22
C GLU A 17 20.38 -4.44 1.17
N GLN A 18 21.68 -4.44 1.47
CA GLN A 18 22.46 -5.67 1.58
C GLN A 18 22.75 -5.98 3.05
N VAL A 19 22.13 -7.02 3.58
CA VAL A 19 22.27 -7.45 4.99
C VAL A 19 22.81 -8.87 5.03
N ASN A 20 23.98 -9.06 5.63
CA ASN A 20 24.65 -10.37 5.76
C ASN A 20 24.75 -11.16 4.43
N GLY A 21 24.95 -10.45 3.32
CA GLY A 21 25.05 -11.04 1.97
C GLY A 21 23.71 -11.25 1.27
N TYR A 22 22.58 -11.07 1.94
CA TYR A 22 21.24 -11.12 1.35
C TYR A 22 20.82 -9.74 0.86
N LYS A 23 20.11 -9.69 -0.27
CA LYS A 23 19.46 -8.47 -0.76
C LYS A 23 18.05 -8.42 -0.21
N ILE A 24 17.73 -7.37 0.52
CA ILE A 24 16.42 -7.11 1.10
C ILE A 24 15.85 -5.90 0.38
N LYS A 25 14.60 -6.01 -0.09
CA LYS A 25 13.87 -4.91 -0.71
C LYS A 25 13.04 -4.21 0.36
N ASN A 26 13.20 -2.90 0.48
CA ASN A 26 12.53 -2.10 1.49
C ASN A 26 11.66 -1.03 0.82
N PHE A 27 10.48 -0.80 1.38
CA PHE A 27 9.62 0.35 1.10
C PHE A 27 9.83 1.35 2.24
N ILE A 28 10.26 2.57 1.94
CA ILE A 28 10.58 3.61 2.92
C ILE A 28 9.75 4.86 2.65
N GLY A 29 9.23 5.49 3.70
CA GLY A 29 8.39 6.66 3.65
C GLY A 29 6.93 6.32 3.35
N GLY A 30 6.13 7.35 3.05
CA GLY A 30 4.70 7.14 2.80
C GLY A 30 3.84 6.97 4.05
N GLY A 31 4.35 7.19 5.27
CA GLY A 31 3.57 7.11 6.50
C GLY A 31 3.18 5.67 6.83
N ASP A 32 1.89 5.41 7.09
CA ASP A 32 1.38 4.08 7.42
C ASP A 32 1.51 3.07 6.27
N MET A 33 1.72 3.57 5.04
CA MET A 33 2.10 2.73 3.91
C MET A 33 3.45 2.03 4.10
N GLU A 34 4.37 2.59 4.88
CA GLU A 34 5.69 1.99 5.13
C GLU A 34 5.57 0.61 5.80
N PRO A 35 5.02 0.47 7.03
CA PRO A 35 4.87 -0.84 7.64
C PRO A 35 3.85 -1.71 6.89
N PHE A 36 2.86 -1.12 6.23
CA PHE A 36 1.92 -1.88 5.40
C PHE A 36 2.64 -2.64 4.27
N PHE A 37 3.45 -1.96 3.44
CA PHE A 37 4.15 -2.61 2.33
C PHE A 37 5.43 -3.34 2.75
N SER A 38 6.15 -2.84 3.76
CA SER A 38 7.40 -3.47 4.19
C SER A 38 7.20 -4.69 5.09
N LEU A 39 6.05 -4.83 5.76
CA LEU A 39 5.83 -5.92 6.72
C LEU A 39 4.62 -6.79 6.36
N ALA A 40 3.46 -6.20 6.05
CA ALA A 40 2.24 -6.98 5.76
C ALA A 40 2.21 -7.48 4.31
N TYR A 41 2.65 -6.64 3.37
CA TYR A 41 2.59 -6.87 1.92
C TYR A 41 3.98 -6.83 1.27
N ALA A 42 4.92 -7.54 1.89
CA ALA A 42 6.34 -7.51 1.53
C ALA A 42 6.73 -8.43 0.34
N THR A 43 5.77 -9.13 -0.27
CA THR A 43 6.00 -10.03 -1.39
C THR A 43 5.10 -9.68 -2.57
N ALA A 44 5.54 -9.98 -3.80
CA ALA A 44 4.75 -9.69 -4.99
C ALA A 44 3.41 -10.43 -4.97
N ASP A 45 3.41 -11.69 -4.50
CA ASP A 45 2.21 -12.52 -4.39
C ASP A 45 1.14 -11.88 -3.50
N THR A 46 1.50 -11.43 -2.28
CA THR A 46 0.52 -10.79 -1.38
C THR A 46 -0.05 -9.49 -1.96
N VAL A 47 0.75 -8.75 -2.73
CA VAL A 47 0.26 -7.54 -3.41
C VAL A 47 -0.66 -7.88 -4.59
N ASP A 48 -0.34 -8.91 -5.37
CA ASP A 48 -1.11 -9.34 -6.55
C ASP A 48 -2.41 -10.09 -6.17
N GLU A 49 -2.42 -10.81 -5.05
CA GLU A 49 -3.58 -11.60 -4.61
C GLU A 49 -4.57 -10.79 -3.76
N ASP A 50 -4.06 -9.91 -2.88
CA ASP A 50 -4.92 -9.23 -1.90
C ASP A 50 -5.13 -7.74 -2.26
N VAL A 51 -4.03 -7.00 -2.46
CA VAL A 51 -4.08 -5.54 -2.53
C VAL A 51 -4.63 -5.05 -3.87
N ILE A 52 -4.00 -5.44 -4.98
CA ILE A 52 -4.38 -4.96 -6.31
C ILE A 52 -5.82 -5.35 -6.68
N PRO A 53 -6.27 -6.60 -6.47
CA PRO A 53 -7.64 -7.00 -6.80
C PRO A 53 -8.68 -6.23 -6.00
N ALA A 54 -8.45 -6.01 -4.70
CA ALA A 54 -9.36 -5.27 -3.85
C ALA A 54 -9.50 -3.81 -4.30
N ILE A 55 -8.39 -3.12 -4.59
CA ILE A 55 -8.43 -1.74 -5.12
C ILE A 55 -9.14 -1.70 -6.48
N GLN A 56 -8.83 -2.64 -7.37
CA GLN A 56 -9.42 -2.69 -8.71
C GLN A 56 -10.93 -2.93 -8.66
N HIS A 57 -11.41 -3.72 -7.71
CA HIS A 57 -12.83 -3.96 -7.49
C HIS A 57 -13.58 -2.64 -7.19
N PHE A 58 -13.01 -1.82 -6.31
CA PHE A 58 -13.54 -0.49 -5.97
C PHE A 58 -13.48 0.50 -7.13
N LEU A 59 -12.35 0.57 -7.83
CA LEU A 59 -12.19 1.44 -9.00
C LEU A 59 -13.16 1.10 -10.14
N ASN A 60 -13.57 -0.17 -10.25
CA ASN A 60 -14.56 -0.62 -11.22
C ASN A 60 -16.02 -0.31 -10.79
N GLY A 61 -16.22 0.31 -9.63
CA GLY A 61 -17.56 0.60 -9.09
C GLY A 61 -18.26 -0.62 -8.48
N ASN A 62 -17.57 -1.76 -8.37
CA ASN A 62 -18.08 -2.92 -7.65
C ASN A 62 -17.81 -2.68 -6.17
N ILE A 63 -18.68 -1.98 -5.46
CA ILE A 63 -18.46 -1.69 -4.05
C ILE A 63 -19.16 -2.81 -3.24
N PRO A 64 -18.42 -3.65 -2.49
CA PRO A 64 -19.04 -4.63 -1.60
C PRO A 64 -19.88 -3.92 -0.52
N PRO A 65 -20.86 -4.60 0.09
CA PRO A 65 -21.73 -4.01 1.10
C PRO A 65 -21.00 -3.67 2.41
N ILE A 66 -19.76 -4.14 2.59
CA ILE A 66 -18.88 -3.88 3.73
C ILE A 66 -17.54 -3.44 3.15
N ASP A 67 -16.99 -2.35 3.67
CA ASP A 67 -15.64 -1.88 3.32
C ASP A 67 -14.61 -2.94 3.72
N PRO A 68 -13.81 -3.48 2.80
CA PRO A 68 -12.85 -4.52 3.12
C PRO A 68 -11.68 -3.90 3.89
N ASP A 69 -11.36 -4.57 4.98
CA ASP A 69 -10.11 -4.36 5.72
C ASP A 69 -9.00 -5.11 4.98
N LEU A 70 -7.97 -4.39 4.53
CA LEU A 70 -6.71 -4.95 4.05
C LEU A 70 -5.78 -5.30 5.23
N GLY A 71 -6.23 -5.10 6.47
CA GLY A 71 -5.40 -5.23 7.65
C GLY A 71 -4.26 -4.24 7.63
N GLY A 72 -3.13 -4.62 8.22
CA GLY A 72 -1.94 -3.81 8.30
C GLY A 72 -1.22 -4.01 9.63
N ILE A 73 0.05 -3.62 9.66
CA ILE A 73 0.88 -3.66 10.86
C ILE A 73 1.08 -2.22 11.32
N GLY A 74 0.64 -1.90 12.54
CA GLY A 74 0.71 -0.55 13.11
C GLY A 74 -0.54 0.30 12.85
N ALA A 75 -1.10 0.24 11.64
CA ALA A 75 -2.36 0.90 11.28
C ALA A 75 -3.24 -0.05 10.45
N LEU A 76 -4.57 0.06 10.59
CA LEU A 76 -5.55 -0.73 9.84
C LEU A 76 -5.92 0.00 8.55
N ALA A 77 -5.68 -0.65 7.41
CA ALA A 77 -5.96 -0.10 6.08
C ALA A 77 -7.34 -0.55 5.59
N THR A 78 -8.28 0.39 5.48
CA THR A 78 -9.62 0.14 4.98
C THR A 78 -9.81 0.77 3.61
N ILE A 79 -10.36 0.02 2.65
CA ILE A 79 -10.68 0.54 1.32
C ILE A 79 -12.08 1.11 1.33
N TYR A 80 -12.20 2.35 0.85
CA TYR A 80 -13.46 3.03 0.61
C TYR A 80 -13.62 3.36 -0.89
N SER A 81 -14.79 3.83 -1.28
CA SER A 81 -15.14 4.17 -2.67
C SER A 81 -14.23 5.21 -3.33
N ASP A 82 -13.54 6.04 -2.55
CA ASP A 82 -12.70 7.15 -3.02
C ASP A 82 -11.23 7.01 -2.64
N ALA A 83 -10.92 6.31 -1.55
CA ALA A 83 -9.59 6.27 -0.96
C ALA A 83 -9.34 4.97 -0.16
N VAL A 84 -8.07 4.68 0.05
CA VAL A 84 -7.63 3.83 1.17
C VAL A 84 -7.34 4.73 2.36
N ARG A 85 -7.88 4.38 3.52
CA ARG A 85 -7.67 5.11 4.77
C ARG A 85 -6.96 4.19 5.76
N PHE A 86 -5.93 4.73 6.41
CA PHE A 86 -5.23 4.07 7.50
C PHE A 86 -5.76 4.62 8.82
N HIS A 87 -6.09 3.71 9.72
CA HIS A 87 -6.69 4.01 11.01
C HIS A 87 -5.76 3.59 12.13
N ASN A 88 -5.68 4.44 13.14
CA ASN A 88 -5.05 4.10 14.40
C ASN A 88 -5.79 2.91 15.03
N PRO A 89 -5.10 1.81 15.37
CA PRO A 89 -5.76 0.60 15.85
C PRO A 89 -6.33 0.74 17.26
N TYR A 90 -5.90 1.75 18.03
CA TYR A 90 -6.31 1.94 19.42
C TYR A 90 -7.58 2.78 19.56
N ASN A 91 -7.73 3.81 18.72
CA ASN A 91 -8.86 4.76 18.82
C ASN A 91 -9.71 4.86 17.53
N GLY A 92 -9.29 4.24 16.42
CA GLY A 92 -10.00 4.23 15.15
C GLY A 92 -9.90 5.53 14.33
N GLU A 93 -9.15 6.52 14.80
CA GLU A 93 -8.95 7.79 14.09
C GLU A 93 -8.22 7.57 12.76
N ILE A 94 -8.60 8.33 11.74
CA ILE A 94 -7.93 8.29 10.43
C ILE A 94 -6.59 9.02 10.55
N GLU A 95 -5.50 8.27 10.38
CA GLU A 95 -4.13 8.79 10.41
C GLU A 95 -3.65 9.20 9.01
N GLN A 96 -4.11 8.48 7.99
CA GLN A 96 -3.72 8.73 6.60
C GLN A 96 -4.85 8.42 5.62
N THR A 97 -4.95 9.19 4.54
CA THR A 97 -5.91 8.96 3.44
C THR A 97 -5.21 9.09 2.11
N ILE A 98 -5.34 8.06 1.26
CA ILE A 98 -4.71 7.98 -0.06
C ILE A 98 -5.79 7.75 -1.11
N PRO A 99 -5.95 8.62 -2.12
CA PRO A 99 -6.89 8.39 -3.22
C PRO A 99 -6.64 7.03 -3.89
N LEU A 100 -7.71 6.30 -4.24
CA LEU A 100 -7.59 4.93 -4.77
C LEU A 100 -6.62 4.82 -5.95
N GLU A 101 -6.70 5.76 -6.89
CA GLU A 101 -5.82 5.79 -8.07
C GLU A 101 -4.35 5.94 -7.69
N HIS A 102 -4.05 6.76 -6.68
CA HIS A 102 -2.68 6.93 -6.19
C HIS A 102 -2.22 5.67 -5.47
N PHE A 103 -3.07 5.09 -4.63
CA PHE A 103 -2.76 3.87 -3.88
C PHE A 103 -2.50 2.69 -4.82
N LYS A 104 -3.29 2.54 -5.89
CA LYS A 104 -3.05 1.56 -6.96
C LYS A 104 -1.70 1.75 -7.62
N ILE A 105 -1.34 2.98 -7.98
CA ILE A 105 -0.05 3.27 -8.63
C ILE A 105 1.12 2.93 -7.70
N ILE A 106 0.98 3.20 -6.40
CA ILE A 106 1.99 2.85 -5.38
C ILE A 106 2.11 1.34 -5.24
N ALA A 107 0.99 0.63 -5.12
CA ALA A 107 0.97 -0.84 -5.00
C ALA A 107 1.59 -1.52 -6.23
N LEU A 108 1.26 -1.05 -7.44
CA LEU A 108 1.85 -1.55 -8.68
C LEU A 108 3.36 -1.28 -8.74
N ALA A 109 3.81 -0.07 -8.37
CA ALA A 109 5.22 0.26 -8.34
C ALA A 109 6.00 -0.62 -7.35
N TRP A 110 5.41 -0.89 -6.17
CA TRP A 110 6.01 -1.77 -5.18
C TRP A 110 6.08 -3.22 -5.69
N ARG A 111 4.99 -3.73 -6.27
CA ARG A 111 4.97 -5.07 -6.89
C ARG A 111 6.03 -5.20 -7.97
N ASP A 112 6.12 -4.23 -8.87
CA ASP A 112 7.11 -4.23 -9.94
C ASP A 112 8.54 -4.19 -9.37
N PHE A 113 8.78 -3.39 -8.32
CA PHE A 113 10.06 -3.37 -7.62
C PHE A 113 10.39 -4.72 -6.96
N LEU A 114 9.41 -5.40 -6.37
CA LEU A 114 9.60 -6.72 -5.76
C LEU A 114 9.99 -7.81 -6.76
N LEU A 115 9.54 -7.70 -8.01
CA LEU A 115 9.87 -8.66 -9.08
C LEU A 115 11.27 -8.47 -9.71
N HIS A 116 11.91 -7.30 -9.57
CA HIS A 116 13.19 -6.97 -10.25
C HIS A 116 14.34 -6.74 -9.27
#